data_AF-A0A435UMB7-F1
#
_entry.id   AF-A0A435UMB7-F1
#
_cell.length_a   1.000
_cell.length_b   1.000
_cell.length_c   1.000
_cell.angle_alpha   90.00
_cell.angle_beta   90.00
_cell.angle_gamma   90.00
#
_symmetry.space_group_name_H-M   'P 1'
#
loop_
_entity.id
_entity.type
_entity.pdbx_description
1 polymer ?
#
loop_
_entity_poly.entity_id
_entity_poly.type
_entity_poly.pdbx_seq_one_letter_code
_entity_poly.pdbx_strand_id
1 'polypeptide(L)'
;VRALALVAEVVHGAPCRFSDPGRFSLAHGGKDRHPFPVPLKVYDETIGVLKSAVQKAKLGRDEEIGALRRLDDQSRQVERYVTGLSLKEIVAGEFDQSHLLGGRSVFGWEAAPDTAPAERSKKA
;
A
#
# COMPACT_ATOMS: atom_id res chain seq x y z
N VAL A 1 2.09 3.35 -6.36
CA VAL A 1 0.92 3.01 -7.22
C VAL A 1 0.01 1.94 -6.59
N ARG A 2 0.53 0.87 -5.98
CA ARG A 2 -0.27 -0.23 -5.39
C ARG A 2 -1.40 0.21 -4.44
N ALA A 3 -1.10 1.10 -3.49
CA ALA A 3 -2.10 1.62 -2.55
C ALA A 3 -3.28 2.32 -3.27
N LEU A 4 -3.00 3.09 -4.32
CA LEU A 4 -4.03 3.76 -5.13
C LEU A 4 -4.91 2.76 -5.90
N ALA A 5 -4.36 1.64 -6.36
CA ALA A 5 -5.14 0.62 -7.06
C ALA A 5 -6.15 -0.06 -6.13
N LEU A 6 -5.72 -0.40 -4.91
CA LEU A 6 -6.61 -0.98 -3.90
C LEU A 6 -7.70 0.02 -3.46
N VAL A 7 -7.36 1.31 -3.33
CA VAL A 7 -8.36 2.35 -3.06
C VAL A 7 -9.33 2.53 -4.23
N ALA A 8 -8.83 2.53 -5.47
CA ALA A 8 -9.68 2.62 -6.65
C ALA A 8 -10.69 1.46 -6.69
N GLU A 9 -10.28 0.26 -6.29
CA GLU A 9 -11.18 -0.87 -6.16
C GLU A 9 -12.21 -0.70 -5.04
N VAL A 10 -11.86 -0.10 -3.90
CA VAL A 10 -12.87 0.24 -2.86
C VAL A 10 -13.93 1.19 -3.42
N VAL A 11 -13.52 2.14 -4.27
CA VAL A 11 -14.41 3.16 -4.83
C VAL A 11 -15.24 2.65 -6.03
N HIS A 12 -14.67 1.80 -6.88
CA HIS A 12 -15.27 1.38 -8.16
C HIS A 12 -15.55 -0.14 -8.27
N GLY A 13 -15.21 -0.91 -7.24
CA GLY A 13 -15.39 -2.36 -7.15
C GLY A 13 -16.85 -2.81 -7.09
N ALA A 14 -17.11 -4.01 -7.60
CA ALA A 14 -18.41 -4.66 -7.43
C ALA A 14 -18.58 -5.21 -5.99
N PRO A 15 -19.80 -5.20 -5.41
CA PRO A 15 -20.04 -5.67 -4.03
C PRO A 15 -19.51 -7.06 -3.69
N CYS A 16 -19.52 -8.00 -4.65
CA CYS A 16 -19.02 -9.36 -4.46
C CYS A 16 -17.53 -9.46 -4.12
N ARG A 17 -16.75 -8.40 -4.34
CA ARG A 17 -15.31 -8.37 -4.08
C ARG A 17 -14.94 -7.92 -2.67
N PHE A 18 -15.92 -7.53 -1.87
CA PHE A 18 -15.70 -7.18 -0.46
C PHE A 18 -15.89 -8.40 0.48
N SER A 19 -15.97 -9.61 -0.08
CA SER A 19 -16.08 -10.87 0.69
C SER A 19 -14.87 -11.14 1.58
N ASP A 20 -13.68 -10.69 1.15
CA ASP A 20 -12.48 -10.63 1.99
C ASP A 20 -12.04 -9.15 2.13
N PRO A 21 -12.51 -8.44 3.17
CA PRO A 21 -12.09 -7.07 3.41
C PRO A 21 -10.63 -6.98 3.88
N GLY A 22 -10.02 -8.09 4.34
CA GLY A 22 -8.65 -8.13 4.83
C GLY A 22 -7.63 -7.71 3.79
N ARG A 23 -7.87 -7.99 2.49
CA ARG A 23 -6.96 -7.61 1.40
C ARG A 23 -6.71 -6.11 1.28
N PHE A 24 -7.67 -5.27 1.66
CA PHE A 24 -7.51 -3.81 1.60
C PHE A 24 -6.59 -3.27 2.68
N SER A 25 -6.33 -4.04 3.75
CA SER A 25 -5.32 -3.68 4.75
C SER A 25 -3.90 -3.62 4.17
N LEU A 26 -3.65 -4.28 3.03
CA LEU A 26 -2.38 -4.20 2.30
C LEU A 26 -2.17 -2.86 1.58
N ALA A 27 -3.18 -1.97 1.54
CA ALA A 27 -3.02 -0.66 0.93
C ALA A 27 -2.18 0.29 1.80
N HIS A 28 -2.38 0.26 3.12
CA HIS A 28 -1.79 1.22 4.06
C HIS A 28 -1.35 0.60 5.39
N GLY A 29 -1.36 -0.72 5.53
CA GLY A 29 -0.99 -1.40 6.76
C GLY A 29 -1.93 -1.08 7.92
N GLY A 30 -1.41 -1.22 9.14
CA GLY A 30 -2.15 -1.04 10.39
C GLY A 30 -1.32 -0.33 11.45
N LYS A 31 -2.02 0.38 12.35
CA LYS A 31 -1.38 1.10 13.46
C LYS A 31 -0.75 0.17 14.49
N ASP A 32 -1.20 -1.09 14.53
CA ASP A 32 -0.69 -2.19 15.34
C ASP A 32 0.37 -3.04 14.62
N ARG A 33 0.88 -2.55 13.46
CA ARG A 33 1.81 -3.24 12.56
C ARG A 33 1.23 -4.46 11.83
N HIS A 34 -0.09 -4.61 11.78
CA HIS A 34 -0.71 -5.70 11.04
C HIS A 34 -1.52 -5.14 9.86
N PRO A 35 -1.25 -5.57 8.60
CA PRO A 35 -0.22 -6.53 8.20
C PRO A 35 1.22 -5.97 8.30
N PHE A 36 1.39 -4.66 8.24
CA PHE A 36 2.66 -3.95 8.41
C PHE A 36 2.40 -2.53 8.95
N PRO A 37 3.40 -1.79 9.43
CA PRO A 37 3.25 -0.44 9.97
C PRO A 37 2.75 0.55 8.91
N VAL A 38 2.02 1.59 9.32
CA VAL A 38 1.42 2.54 8.38
C VAL A 38 2.51 3.32 7.63
N PRO A 39 2.62 3.22 6.29
CA PRO A 39 3.62 3.96 5.52
C PRO A 39 3.11 5.38 5.26
N LEU A 40 3.36 6.30 6.20
CA LEU A 40 2.75 7.63 6.18
C LEU A 40 2.99 8.41 4.88
N LYS A 41 4.17 8.30 4.27
CA LYS A 41 4.46 8.98 3.00
C LYS A 41 3.54 8.52 1.86
N VAL A 42 3.29 7.21 1.78
CA VAL A 42 2.38 6.63 0.78
C VAL A 42 0.93 6.99 1.10
N TYR A 43 0.58 7.02 2.38
CA TYR A 43 -0.75 7.42 2.83
C TYR A 43 -1.03 8.88 2.45
N ASP A 44 -0.15 9.81 2.80
CA ASP A 44 -0.31 11.23 2.50
C ASP A 44 -0.43 11.49 1.00
N GLU A 45 0.39 10.83 0.18
CA GLU A 45 0.30 10.90 -1.29
C GLU A 45 -1.06 10.40 -1.80
N THR A 46 -1.53 9.26 -1.25
CA THR A 46 -2.84 8.69 -1.60
C THR A 46 -3.97 9.68 -1.27
N ILE A 47 -3.92 10.30 -0.08
CA ILE A 47 -4.87 11.34 0.32
C ILE A 47 -4.80 12.53 -0.63
N GLY A 48 -3.61 12.97 -1.02
CA GLY A 48 -3.39 14.08 -1.95
C GLY A 48 -4.06 13.84 -3.30
N VAL A 49 -3.82 12.68 -3.90
CA VAL A 49 -4.42 12.28 -5.18
C VAL A 49 -5.95 12.23 -5.09
N LEU A 50 -6.51 11.61 -4.04
CA LEU A 50 -7.97 11.54 -3.88
C LEU A 50 -8.59 12.92 -3.66
N LYS A 51 -7.96 13.79 -2.87
CA LYS A 51 -8.42 15.17 -2.67
C LYS A 51 -8.43 15.93 -3.99
N SER A 52 -7.35 15.84 -4.77
CA SER A 52 -7.26 16.47 -6.10
C SER A 52 -8.36 15.95 -7.03
N ALA A 53 -8.53 14.63 -7.12
CA ALA A 53 -9.56 14.01 -7.95
C ALA A 53 -10.97 14.50 -7.60
N VAL A 54 -11.31 14.53 -6.31
CA VAL A 54 -12.62 15.01 -5.83
C VAL A 54 -12.80 16.51 -6.11
N GLN A 55 -11.78 17.34 -5.88
CA GLN A 55 -11.85 18.77 -6.16
C GLN A 55 -12.07 19.05 -7.65
N LYS A 56 -11.36 18.35 -8.53
CA LYS A 56 -11.49 18.52 -9.98
C LYS A 56 -12.83 18.03 -10.52
N ALA A 57 -13.34 16.90 -10.03
CA ALA A 57 -14.66 16.41 -10.40
C ALA A 57 -15.78 17.38 -10.02
N LYS A 58 -15.69 18.03 -8.86
CA LYS A 58 -16.63 19.11 -8.47
C LYS A 58 -16.62 20.31 -9.43
N LEU A 59 -15.53 20.51 -10.17
CA LEU A 59 -15.38 21.55 -11.19
C LEU A 59 -15.73 21.04 -12.61
N GLY A 60 -16.34 19.86 -12.73
CA GLY A 60 -16.68 19.22 -14.01
C GLY A 60 -15.48 18.64 -14.76
N ARG A 61 -14.32 18.48 -14.10
CA ARG A 61 -13.09 17.91 -14.68
C ARG A 61 -12.91 16.48 -14.21
N ASP A 62 -13.62 15.56 -14.84
CA ASP A 62 -13.72 14.16 -14.40
C ASP A 62 -12.55 13.25 -14.83
N GLU A 63 -11.54 13.80 -15.51
CA GLU A 63 -10.40 13.04 -16.03
C GLU A 63 -9.65 12.24 -14.96
N GLU A 64 -9.49 12.83 -13.77
CA GLU A 64 -8.73 12.25 -12.66
C GLU A 64 -9.52 11.15 -11.93
N ILE A 65 -10.84 11.33 -11.75
CA ILE A 65 -11.71 10.23 -11.30
C ILE A 65 -11.75 9.11 -12.35
N GLY A 66 -11.80 9.48 -13.63
CA GLY A 66 -11.67 8.52 -14.72
C GLY A 66 -10.35 7.74 -14.67
N ALA A 67 -9.26 8.35 -14.19
CA ALA A 67 -7.98 7.68 -14.01
C ALA A 67 -8.01 6.63 -12.90
N LEU A 68 -8.67 6.92 -11.77
CA LEU A 68 -8.89 5.93 -10.70
C LEU A 68 -9.70 4.73 -11.21
N ARG A 69 -10.77 4.98 -11.97
CA ARG A 69 -11.55 3.88 -12.58
C ARG A 69 -10.69 3.02 -13.51
N ARG A 70 -9.90 3.64 -14.38
CA ARG A 70 -8.97 2.91 -15.27
C ARG A 70 -7.94 2.12 -14.47
N LEU A 71 -7.47 2.63 -13.34
CA LEU A 71 -6.52 1.94 -12.48
C LEU A 71 -7.11 0.66 -11.88
N ASP A 72 -8.36 0.71 -11.41
CA ASP A 72 -9.10 -0.48 -10.98
C ASP A 72 -9.27 -1.47 -12.15
N ASP A 73 -9.72 -1.02 -13.33
CA ASP A 73 -9.85 -1.87 -14.52
C ASP A 73 -8.54 -2.60 -14.88
N GLN A 74 -7.39 -1.90 -14.80
CA GLN A 74 -6.07 -2.49 -15.03
C GLN A 74 -5.68 -3.48 -13.93
N SER A 75 -5.94 -3.17 -12.67
CA SER A 75 -5.71 -4.10 -11.55
C SER A 75 -6.41 -5.45 -11.80
N ARG A 76 -7.67 -5.40 -12.24
CA ARG A 76 -8.49 -6.58 -12.56
C ARG A 76 -7.94 -7.40 -13.73
N GLN A 77 -7.34 -6.75 -14.72
CA GLN A 77 -6.75 -7.46 -15.85
C GLN A 77 -5.50 -8.23 -15.42
N VAL A 78 -4.68 -7.61 -14.57
CA VAL A 78 -3.44 -8.20 -14.04
C VAL A 78 -3.74 -9.39 -13.12
N GLU A 79 -4.72 -9.28 -12.22
CA GLU A 79 -5.11 -10.34 -11.29
C GLU A 79 -5.42 -11.69 -11.96
N ARG A 80 -5.95 -11.68 -13.19
CA ARG A 80 -6.31 -12.91 -13.92
C ARG A 80 -5.12 -13.81 -14.24
N TYR A 81 -3.91 -13.25 -14.27
CA TYR A 81 -2.72 -13.94 -14.76
C TYR A 81 -1.56 -13.96 -13.74
N VAL A 82 -1.72 -13.32 -12.58
CA VAL A 82 -0.66 -13.22 -11.58
C VAL A 82 -0.57 -14.49 -10.73
N THR A 83 0.55 -15.21 -10.89
CA THR A 83 1.09 -16.13 -9.88
C THR A 83 2.08 -15.36 -9.02
N GLY A 84 1.56 -14.56 -8.10
CA GLY A 84 2.34 -13.57 -7.33
C GLY A 84 3.08 -14.16 -6.13
N LEU A 85 3.82 -13.28 -5.45
CA LEU A 85 4.41 -13.54 -4.14
C LEU A 85 3.34 -14.00 -3.14
N SER A 86 3.75 -14.84 -2.20
CA SER A 86 2.92 -15.19 -1.05
C SER A 86 2.65 -13.98 -0.16
N LEU A 87 1.56 -14.03 0.60
CA LEU A 87 1.23 -12.98 1.57
C LEU A 87 2.39 -12.68 2.53
N LYS A 88 3.10 -13.73 2.98
CA LYS A 88 4.24 -13.59 3.90
C LYS A 88 5.38 -12.78 3.27
N GLU A 89 5.69 -13.03 2.01
CA GLU A 89 6.74 -12.32 1.27
C GLU A 89 6.37 -10.85 1.04
N ILE A 90 5.10 -10.57 0.72
CA ILE A 90 4.60 -9.21 0.60
C ILE A 90 4.77 -8.46 1.92
N VAL A 91 4.32 -9.06 3.02
CA VAL A 91 4.39 -8.44 4.35
C VAL A 91 5.84 -8.19 4.76
N ALA A 92 6.75 -9.16 4.56
CA ALA A 92 8.16 -9.00 4.86
C ALA A 92 8.77 -7.80 4.09
N GLY A 93 8.50 -7.69 2.78
CA GLY A 93 9.00 -6.57 1.99
C GLY A 93 8.48 -5.20 2.44
N GLU A 94 7.22 -5.12 2.88
CA GLU A 94 6.63 -3.87 3.40
C GLU A 94 7.27 -3.48 4.75
N PHE A 95 7.59 -4.46 5.61
CA PHE A 95 8.35 -4.21 6.85
C PHE A 95 9.76 -3.70 6.55
N ASP A 96 10.49 -4.34 5.62
CA ASP A 96 11.85 -3.95 5.25
C ASP A 96 11.90 -2.49 4.75
N GLN A 97 10.88 -2.06 3.99
CA GLN A 97 10.80 -0.72 3.43
C GLN A 97 10.14 0.31 4.36
N SER A 98 9.55 -0.11 5.48
CA SER A 98 8.73 0.76 6.34
C SER A 98 9.48 2.01 6.79
N HIS A 99 10.74 1.88 7.21
CA HIS A 99 11.56 3.01 7.65
C HIS A 99 11.73 4.10 6.56
N LEU A 100 11.86 3.69 5.29
CA LEU A 100 11.99 4.61 4.16
C LEU A 100 10.68 5.35 3.88
N LEU A 101 9.54 4.70 4.13
CA LEU A 101 8.21 5.21 3.82
C LEU A 101 7.55 5.95 4.99
N GLY A 102 8.30 6.23 6.06
CA GLY A 102 7.77 6.86 7.26
C GLY A 102 6.84 5.94 8.05
N GLY A 103 7.21 4.66 8.12
CA GLY A 103 6.50 3.62 8.85
C GLY A 103 6.17 4.06 10.27
N ARG A 104 4.89 4.08 10.59
CA ARG A 104 4.37 4.53 11.88
C ARG A 104 3.42 3.51 12.47
N SER A 105 3.61 3.23 13.74
CA SER A 105 2.73 2.41 14.55
C SER A 105 2.46 3.06 15.91
N VAL A 106 1.62 2.44 16.72
CA VAL A 106 1.42 2.82 18.13
C VAL A 106 2.70 2.68 18.94
N PHE A 107 3.67 1.90 18.46
CA PHE A 107 4.98 1.70 19.09
C PHE A 107 6.01 2.76 18.69
N GLY A 108 5.68 3.66 17.76
CA GLY A 108 6.55 4.73 17.30
C GLY A 108 6.90 4.65 15.82
N TRP A 109 8.09 5.16 15.48
CA TRP A 109 8.64 5.12 14.13
C TRP A 109 9.37 3.79 13.90
N GLU A 110 9.24 3.24 12.69
CA GLU A 110 9.98 2.04 12.31
C GLU A 110 11.44 2.37 12.04
N ALA A 111 12.34 1.59 12.64
CA ALA A 111 13.77 1.73 12.45
C ALA A 111 14.23 1.03 11.17
N ALA A 112 15.37 1.45 10.63
CA ALA A 112 16.03 0.69 9.59
C ALA A 112 16.42 -0.70 10.14
N PRO A 113 16.33 -1.77 9.34
CA PRO A 113 16.81 -3.07 9.77
C PRO A 113 18.30 -2.99 10.12
N ASP A 114 18.69 -3.55 11.27
CA ASP A 114 20.08 -3.64 11.69
C ASP A 114 20.86 -4.49 10.67
N THR A 115 21.52 -3.82 9.73
CA THR A 115 22.53 -4.44 8.87
C THR A 115 23.82 -4.56 9.67
N ALA A 116 23.87 -5.48 10.64
CA ALA A 116 25.14 -5.88 11.22
C ALA A 116 25.88 -6.78 10.21
N PRO A 117 27.06 -6.40 9.71
CA PRO A 117 27.93 -7.39 9.09
C PRO A 117 28.36 -8.38 10.17
N ALA A 118 28.19 -9.66 9.92
CA ALA A 118 28.78 -10.71 10.72
C ALA A 118 30.31 -10.66 10.58
N GLU A 119 30.97 -9.76 11.32
CA GLU A 119 32.42 -9.84 11.52
C GLU A 119 32.71 -11.09 12.36
N ARG A 120 33.01 -12.18 11.67
CA ARG A 120 33.85 -13.26 12.20
C ARG A 120 35.20 -12.66 12.57
N SER A 121 35.34 -12.13 13.78
CA SER A 121 36.66 -11.91 14.36
C SER A 121 37.20 -13.27 14.82
N LYS A 122 37.87 -13.95 13.88
CA LYS A 122 39.00 -14.82 14.23
C LYS A 122 40.12 -13.92 14.75
N LYS A 123 40.58 -14.17 15.97
CA LYS A 123 41.96 -13.95 16.47
C LYS A 123 42.04 -14.72 17.79
N ALA A 124 42.63 -15.91 17.78
CA ALA A 124 44.07 -16.20 17.86
C ALA A 124 44.58 -16.02 19.29
#